data_AF-A0A0A0EUJ9-F1
#
_entry.id   AF-A0A0A0EUJ9-F1
#
_cell.length_a   1.000
_cell.length_b   1.000
_cell.length_c   1.000
_cell.angle_alpha   90.00
_cell.angle_beta   90.00
_cell.angle_gamma   90.00
#
_symmetry.space_group_name_H-M   'P 1'
#
loop_
_entity.id
_entity.type
_entity.pdbx_description
1 polymer ?
#
loop_
_entity_poly.entity_id
_entity_poly.type
_entity_poly.pdbx_seq_one_letter_code
_entity_poly.pdbx_strand_id
1 'polypeptide(L)'
;MTPPPVESTPLSFGDTRLRIEDVVAIARRQRGAALSSDADFRARITRGTEFLDRLLREDGVVYGVTTGYGDSCTVVIPPDLLTELPHHLFTYHGCGLGRFLDADETRAVLAARLASLSVGMSGVSLPLLEGLVALLQHDILPLIPAEGSVGASGDLTPLSYVAAVLCGEREVMHGGVRRPAAEALAEAGLAPLRLRPKEGLAIMNGTAVMTALACLAYDRADYLCRLATRLTAYNVIASAGNAHHFDEVLFAAKPHPGQTRVAARLREDLHSDRPPRNEQRLQDRYSLRCAPHVIGVLEDALPFLRQLIETELNSANDNPLVDPDRDQILHGGHFYGGHIAFAMDAMKNAVANLADLLDRQLALLVDTRFNHGLPSNLSGVTGPRAAINHGLKALQISVSAWTAEALKQTMPASVFSRSTECHNQDKVSMGTIAARDCLRVIELTEQVVAAMLIAARQGVTLRQRATPETRIEGAPVEMLADLSARIALVEEDRALDHDLRQLLGDVRAQRWSLYES
;
A
#
# COMPACT_ATOMS: atom_id res chain seq x y z
N MET A 1 -17.91 13.68 3.39
CA MET A 1 -17.01 14.20 4.46
C MET A 1 -16.09 15.21 3.82
N THR A 2 -16.03 16.43 4.36
CA THR A 2 -14.99 17.40 4.01
C THR A 2 -13.63 16.74 4.32
N PRO A 3 -12.63 16.78 3.42
CA PRO A 3 -11.32 16.23 3.74
C PRO A 3 -10.79 16.91 5.02
N PRO A 4 -10.07 16.17 5.88
CA PRO A 4 -9.43 16.78 7.04
C PRO A 4 -8.56 17.96 6.59
N PRO A 5 -8.43 19.02 7.41
CA PRO A 5 -7.56 20.14 7.05
C PRO A 5 -6.15 19.62 6.81
N VAL A 6 -5.59 19.98 5.66
CA VAL A 6 -4.18 19.72 5.33
C VAL A 6 -3.34 20.30 6.47
N GLU A 7 -2.39 19.53 7.02
CA GLU A 7 -1.44 20.09 7.99
C GLU A 7 -0.83 21.37 7.43
N SER A 8 -0.66 22.40 8.28
CA SER A 8 -0.34 23.76 7.84
C SER A 8 1.00 23.90 7.13
N THR A 9 1.90 22.92 7.28
CA THR A 9 3.25 22.95 6.70
C THR A 9 3.42 21.83 5.68
N PRO A 10 3.60 22.16 4.38
CA PRO A 10 3.82 21.16 3.35
C PRO A 10 5.08 20.34 3.65
N LEU A 11 5.09 19.09 3.17
CA LEU A 11 6.28 18.26 3.19
C LEU A 11 7.30 18.84 2.18
N SER A 12 8.49 19.15 2.67
CA SER A 12 9.57 19.75 1.89
C SER A 12 10.51 18.66 1.36
N PHE A 13 10.46 18.44 0.04
CA PHE A 13 11.32 17.51 -0.66
C PHE A 13 12.73 18.12 -0.82
N GLY A 14 13.73 17.41 -0.30
CA GLY A 14 15.13 17.87 -0.29
C GLY A 14 15.68 18.15 1.11
N ASP A 15 14.83 18.41 2.10
CA ASP A 15 15.26 18.75 3.48
C ASP A 15 15.52 17.50 4.33
N THR A 16 14.62 16.53 4.26
CA THR A 16 14.66 15.34 5.11
C THR A 16 14.37 14.07 4.32
N ARG A 17 14.89 12.95 4.81
CA ARG A 17 14.48 11.63 4.31
C ARG A 17 12.99 11.43 4.59
N LEU A 18 12.27 10.96 3.59
CA LEU A 18 10.85 10.68 3.69
C LEU A 18 10.59 9.36 4.40
N ARG A 19 9.49 9.32 5.12
CA ARG A 19 8.92 8.09 5.68
C ARG A 19 7.74 7.61 4.84
N ILE A 20 7.34 6.37 5.04
CA ILE A 20 6.11 5.82 4.42
C ILE A 20 4.89 6.71 4.74
N GLU A 21 4.80 7.19 5.99
CA GLU A 21 3.71 8.04 6.45
C GLU A 21 3.60 9.35 5.65
N ASP A 22 4.73 9.94 5.25
CA ASP A 22 4.75 11.18 4.48
C ASP A 22 4.14 11.00 3.09
N VAL A 23 4.46 9.87 2.43
CA VAL A 23 3.89 9.50 1.12
C VAL A 23 2.40 9.24 1.24
N VAL A 24 1.97 8.52 2.28
CA VAL A 24 0.56 8.24 2.56
C VAL A 24 -0.22 9.53 2.85
N ALA A 25 0.37 10.46 3.59
CA ALA A 25 -0.25 11.75 3.89
C ALA A 25 -0.43 12.60 2.62
N ILE A 26 0.54 12.61 1.70
CA ILE A 26 0.38 13.25 0.38
C ILE A 26 -0.68 12.54 -0.45
N ALA A 27 -0.65 11.20 -0.50
CA ALA A 27 -1.60 10.40 -1.24
C ALA A 27 -3.05 10.68 -0.81
N ARG A 28 -3.29 10.82 0.50
CA ARG A 28 -4.60 11.13 1.08
C ARG A 28 -4.93 12.63 1.13
N ARG A 29 -4.08 13.49 0.57
CA ARG A 29 -4.18 14.95 0.62
C ARG A 29 -4.29 15.52 2.05
N GLN A 30 -3.67 14.84 3.01
CA GLN A 30 -3.53 15.29 4.40
C GLN A 30 -2.34 16.23 4.57
N ARG A 31 -1.38 16.19 3.63
CA ARG A 31 -0.22 17.08 3.59
C ARG A 31 0.08 17.53 2.16
N GLY A 32 0.48 18.79 2.00
CA GLY A 32 0.93 19.33 0.72
C GLY A 32 2.37 18.94 0.38
N ALA A 33 2.76 19.13 -0.87
CA ALA A 33 4.15 18.97 -1.32
C ALA A 33 4.78 20.33 -1.63
N ALA A 34 6.04 20.51 -1.28
CA ALA A 34 6.87 21.66 -1.64
C ALA A 34 8.31 21.21 -1.89
N LEU A 35 9.06 21.94 -2.71
CA LEU A 35 10.51 21.77 -2.78
C LEU A 35 11.20 22.55 -1.66
N SER A 36 12.34 22.04 -1.23
CA SER A 36 13.23 22.74 -0.33
C SER A 36 13.57 24.15 -0.84
N SER A 37 13.52 25.10 0.10
CA SER A 37 13.99 26.47 -0.11
C SER A 37 15.47 26.65 0.25
N ASP A 38 16.11 25.58 0.73
CA ASP A 38 17.53 25.58 1.07
C ASP A 38 18.38 25.86 -0.19
N ALA A 39 19.30 26.82 -0.06
CA ALA A 39 20.14 27.27 -1.15
C ALA A 39 21.13 26.19 -1.62
N ASP A 40 21.64 25.36 -0.70
CA ASP A 40 22.57 24.28 -1.00
C ASP A 40 21.86 23.14 -1.73
N PHE A 41 20.62 22.83 -1.35
CA PHE A 41 19.77 21.89 -2.11
C PHE A 41 19.60 22.35 -3.56
N ARG A 42 19.14 23.59 -3.76
CA ARG A 42 18.90 24.15 -5.10
C ARG A 42 20.19 24.20 -5.91
N ALA A 43 21.29 24.65 -5.30
CA ALA A 43 22.61 24.66 -5.93
C ALA A 43 23.05 23.26 -6.36
N ARG A 44 22.85 22.22 -5.54
CA ARG A 44 23.18 20.83 -5.90
C ARG A 44 22.42 20.37 -7.14
N ILE A 45 21.10 20.62 -7.22
CA ILE A 45 20.30 20.28 -8.40
C ILE A 45 20.84 21.01 -9.64
N THR A 46 21.09 22.32 -9.54
CA THR A 46 21.62 23.12 -10.64
C THR A 46 22.99 22.63 -11.11
N ARG A 47 23.92 22.30 -10.21
CA ARG A 47 25.24 21.76 -10.58
C ARG A 47 25.13 20.50 -11.44
N GLY A 48 24.17 19.62 -11.13
CA GLY A 48 23.90 18.42 -11.94
C GLY A 48 23.55 18.75 -13.39
N THR A 49 22.67 19.74 -13.60
CA THR A 49 22.32 20.18 -14.96
C THR A 49 23.45 20.91 -15.68
N GLU A 50 24.20 21.75 -14.98
CA GLU A 50 25.33 22.50 -15.56
C GLU A 50 26.46 21.58 -15.97
N PHE A 51 26.73 20.54 -15.17
CA PHE A 51 27.70 19.51 -15.52
C PHE A 51 27.29 18.75 -16.79
N LEU A 52 26.03 18.34 -16.92
CA LEU A 52 25.54 17.72 -18.16
C LEU A 52 25.67 18.66 -19.37
N ASP A 53 25.33 19.94 -19.23
CA ASP A 53 25.47 20.92 -20.32
C ASP A 53 26.92 21.15 -20.74
N ARG A 54 27.84 21.10 -19.79
CA ARG A 54 29.28 21.17 -20.06
C ARG A 54 29.74 19.91 -20.78
N LEU A 55 29.39 18.73 -20.27
CA LEU A 55 29.76 17.44 -20.84
C LEU A 55 29.25 17.26 -22.27
N LEU A 56 28.01 17.70 -22.55
CA LEU A 56 27.44 17.66 -23.90
C LEU A 56 28.18 18.55 -24.90
N ARG A 57 28.72 19.68 -24.44
CA ARG A 57 29.52 20.58 -25.29
C ARG A 57 30.94 20.07 -25.51
N GLU A 58 31.51 19.37 -24.53
CA GLU A 58 32.91 18.92 -24.56
C GLU A 58 33.07 17.55 -25.24
N ASP A 59 32.28 16.55 -24.84
CA ASP A 59 32.52 15.14 -25.18
C ASP A 59 31.48 14.53 -26.13
N GLY A 60 30.28 15.13 -26.23
CA GLY A 60 29.25 14.79 -27.21
C GLY A 60 28.54 13.43 -27.04
N VAL A 61 29.07 12.47 -26.28
CA VAL A 61 28.49 11.11 -26.13
C VAL A 61 28.22 10.73 -24.67
N VAL A 62 26.95 10.60 -24.29
CA VAL A 62 26.51 10.12 -22.96
C VAL A 62 25.25 9.25 -23.11
N TYR A 63 25.25 8.05 -22.52
CA TYR A 63 24.12 7.11 -22.64
C TYR A 63 22.80 7.71 -22.15
N GLY A 64 21.73 7.52 -22.93
CA GLY A 64 20.39 8.02 -22.62
C GLY A 64 20.26 9.55 -22.66
N VAL A 65 21.32 10.24 -23.08
CA VAL A 65 21.38 11.69 -23.28
C VAL A 65 21.66 12.01 -24.74
N THR A 66 22.63 11.33 -25.37
CA THR A 66 22.97 11.45 -26.80
C THR A 66 23.08 10.11 -27.54
N THR A 67 22.57 9.04 -26.93
CA THR A 67 22.44 7.71 -27.56
C THR A 67 20.98 7.27 -27.60
N GLY A 68 20.69 6.21 -28.34
CA GLY A 68 19.45 5.45 -28.18
C GLY A 68 19.33 4.82 -26.79
N TYR A 69 18.15 4.26 -26.49
CA TYR A 69 17.82 3.63 -25.21
C TYR A 69 17.84 2.11 -25.31
N GLY A 70 18.06 1.42 -24.19
CA GLY A 70 18.06 -0.05 -24.14
C GLY A 70 19.12 -0.68 -25.05
N ASP A 71 18.72 -1.69 -25.82
CA ASP A 71 19.55 -2.37 -26.84
C ASP A 71 20.09 -1.40 -27.90
N SER A 72 19.37 -0.29 -28.16
CA SER A 72 19.82 0.76 -29.10
C SER A 72 20.86 1.73 -28.50
N CYS A 73 21.44 1.42 -27.33
CA CYS A 73 22.47 2.25 -26.68
C CYS A 73 23.72 2.49 -27.53
N THR A 74 23.96 1.66 -28.55
CA THR A 74 25.09 1.75 -29.48
C THR A 74 24.87 2.79 -30.60
N VAL A 75 23.64 3.31 -30.74
CA VAL A 75 23.28 4.29 -31.77
C VAL A 75 23.47 5.70 -31.22
N VAL A 76 24.34 6.49 -31.85
CA VAL A 76 24.55 7.91 -31.54
C VAL A 76 23.42 8.74 -32.15
N ILE A 77 22.86 9.66 -31.37
CA ILE A 77 21.78 10.56 -31.79
C ILE A 77 22.40 11.85 -32.36
N PRO A 78 22.03 12.27 -33.58
CA PRO A 78 22.46 13.53 -34.16
C PRO A 78 22.12 14.74 -33.25
N PRO A 79 23.01 15.75 -33.11
CA PRO A 79 22.80 16.90 -32.23
C PRO A 79 21.49 17.66 -32.45
N ASP A 80 21.02 17.75 -33.68
CA ASP A 80 19.77 18.40 -34.08
C ASP A 80 18.52 17.65 -33.59
N LEU A 81 18.61 16.34 -33.37
CA LEU A 81 17.51 15.50 -32.87
C LEU A 81 17.50 15.34 -31.34
N LEU A 82 18.55 15.78 -30.64
CA LEU A 82 18.67 15.60 -29.17
C LEU A 82 17.49 16.22 -28.40
N THR A 83 16.96 17.34 -28.87
CA THR A 83 15.85 18.02 -28.20
C THR A 83 14.49 17.34 -28.42
N GLU A 84 14.38 16.46 -29.42
CA GLU A 84 13.18 15.67 -29.71
C GLU A 84 13.21 14.30 -29.02
N LEU A 85 14.40 13.82 -28.67
CA LEU A 85 14.62 12.49 -28.10
C LEU A 85 13.76 12.18 -26.86
N PRO A 86 13.59 13.09 -25.87
CA PRO A 86 12.69 12.84 -24.73
C PRO A 86 11.23 12.62 -25.15
N HIS A 87 10.75 13.37 -26.15
CA HIS A 87 9.37 13.24 -26.66
C HIS A 87 9.14 11.88 -27.31
N HIS A 88 10.08 11.41 -28.14
CA HIS A 88 10.02 10.08 -28.70
C HIS A 88 10.02 8.99 -27.62
N LEU A 89 10.85 9.15 -26.57
CA LEU A 89 10.97 8.17 -25.48
C LEU A 89 9.65 7.91 -24.76
N PHE A 90 8.99 8.97 -24.26
CA PHE A 90 7.72 8.76 -23.57
C PHE A 90 6.63 8.32 -24.54
N THR A 91 6.67 8.76 -25.80
CA THR A 91 5.68 8.40 -26.82
C THR A 91 5.65 6.90 -27.10
N TYR A 92 6.79 6.25 -27.37
CA TYR A 92 6.79 4.81 -27.67
C TYR A 92 6.46 3.94 -26.46
N HIS A 93 6.68 4.44 -25.24
CA HIS A 93 6.24 3.81 -24.00
C HIS A 93 4.75 4.04 -23.68
N GLY A 94 4.01 4.76 -24.52
CA GLY A 94 2.56 4.96 -24.41
C GLY A 94 1.73 3.70 -24.72
N CYS A 95 2.12 2.55 -24.16
CA CYS A 95 1.56 1.23 -24.44
C CYS A 95 1.04 0.52 -23.18
N GLY A 96 0.83 1.26 -22.08
CA GLY A 96 0.29 0.71 -20.83
C GLY A 96 -1.19 0.34 -20.95
N LEU A 97 -1.60 -0.70 -20.23
CA LEU A 97 -2.97 -1.23 -20.21
C LEU A 97 -3.45 -1.49 -18.78
N GLY A 98 -4.65 -2.07 -18.66
CA GLY A 98 -5.29 -2.39 -17.38
C GLY A 98 -6.07 -1.20 -16.82
N ARG A 99 -6.44 -1.30 -15.54
CA ARG A 99 -7.04 -0.16 -14.83
C ARG A 99 -6.03 0.98 -14.74
N PHE A 100 -6.52 2.22 -14.71
CA PHE A 100 -5.69 3.33 -14.26
C PHE A 100 -5.45 3.22 -12.75
N LEU A 101 -4.29 3.69 -12.32
CA LEU A 101 -4.03 3.98 -10.92
C LEU A 101 -5.08 4.98 -10.43
N ASP A 102 -5.57 4.78 -9.21
CA ASP A 102 -6.52 5.72 -8.61
C ASP A 102 -5.82 7.01 -8.16
N ALA A 103 -6.59 7.92 -7.57
CA ALA A 103 -6.07 9.24 -7.20
C ALA A 103 -4.98 9.17 -6.11
N ASP A 104 -5.14 8.26 -5.13
CA ASP A 104 -4.19 8.11 -4.03
C ASP A 104 -2.91 7.44 -4.53
N GLU A 105 -3.05 6.38 -5.34
CA GLU A 105 -1.93 5.72 -6.02
C GLU A 105 -1.15 6.71 -6.90
N THR A 106 -1.83 7.51 -7.70
CA THR A 106 -1.18 8.48 -8.60
C THR A 106 -0.41 9.56 -7.84
N ARG A 107 -1.00 10.11 -6.76
CA ARG A 107 -0.29 11.06 -5.89
C ARG A 107 0.93 10.43 -5.22
N ALA A 108 0.82 9.18 -4.76
CA ALA A 108 1.95 8.45 -4.20
C ALA A 108 3.08 8.26 -5.23
N VAL A 109 2.75 7.94 -6.49
CA VAL A 109 3.74 7.82 -7.59
C VAL A 109 4.48 9.13 -7.82
N LEU A 110 3.75 10.24 -7.91
CA LEU A 110 4.35 11.57 -8.09
C LEU A 110 5.28 11.92 -6.92
N ALA A 111 4.85 11.65 -5.68
CA ALA A 111 5.66 11.85 -4.48
C ALA A 111 6.94 10.99 -4.48
N ALA A 112 6.82 9.69 -4.77
CA ALA A 112 7.96 8.78 -4.81
C ALA A 112 8.99 9.17 -5.90
N ARG A 113 8.53 9.56 -7.09
CA ARG A 113 9.45 10.01 -8.15
C ARG A 113 10.11 11.34 -7.77
N LEU A 114 9.35 12.28 -7.23
CA LEU A 114 9.88 13.56 -6.74
C LEU A 114 10.94 13.35 -5.66
N ALA A 115 10.72 12.43 -4.72
CA ALA A 115 11.68 12.09 -3.68
C ALA A 115 13.00 11.58 -4.26
N SER A 116 12.93 10.64 -5.21
CA SER A 116 14.13 10.08 -5.85
C SER A 116 14.93 11.14 -6.62
N LEU A 117 14.24 11.97 -7.42
CA LEU A 117 14.89 13.03 -8.19
C LEU A 117 15.50 14.11 -7.29
N SER A 118 14.88 14.38 -6.13
CA SER A 118 15.37 15.34 -5.13
C SER A 118 16.66 14.91 -4.45
N VAL A 119 17.09 13.65 -4.58
CA VAL A 119 18.43 13.22 -4.14
C VAL A 119 19.53 13.99 -4.89
N GLY A 120 19.25 14.47 -6.11
CA GLY A 120 20.16 15.34 -6.87
C GLY A 120 21.21 14.60 -7.68
N MET A 121 21.01 13.30 -7.93
CA MET A 121 21.92 12.46 -8.71
C MET A 121 21.39 12.14 -10.13
N SER A 122 20.27 12.75 -10.54
CA SER A 122 19.62 12.46 -11.83
C SER A 122 19.93 13.46 -12.93
N GLY A 123 20.62 14.57 -12.61
CA GLY A 123 20.92 15.63 -13.58
C GLY A 123 19.67 16.31 -14.17
N VAL A 124 18.60 16.42 -13.39
CA VAL A 124 17.34 17.06 -13.79
C VAL A 124 17.29 18.51 -13.35
N SER A 125 16.52 19.33 -14.06
CA SER A 125 16.37 20.75 -13.77
C SER A 125 15.39 21.04 -12.63
N LEU A 126 15.56 22.20 -11.98
CA LEU A 126 14.60 22.70 -10.99
C LEU A 126 13.17 22.84 -11.55
N PRO A 127 12.95 23.40 -12.77
CA PRO A 127 11.62 23.44 -13.37
C PRO A 127 10.92 22.07 -13.48
N LEU A 128 11.67 20.98 -13.70
CA LEU A 128 11.09 19.65 -13.72
C LEU A 128 10.56 19.24 -12.33
N LEU A 129 11.37 19.45 -11.29
CA LEU A 129 10.96 19.16 -9.91
C LEU A 129 9.77 20.02 -9.49
N GLU A 130 9.79 21.30 -9.87
CA GLU A 130 8.69 22.26 -9.62
C GLU A 130 7.41 21.84 -10.36
N GLY A 131 7.52 21.30 -11.57
CA GLY A 131 6.41 20.72 -12.31
C GLY A 131 5.75 19.54 -11.59
N LEU A 132 6.55 18.61 -11.06
CA LEU A 132 6.03 17.48 -10.26
C LEU A 132 5.33 17.96 -8.98
N VAL A 133 5.88 18.96 -8.29
CA VAL A 133 5.23 19.61 -7.14
C VAL A 133 3.92 20.25 -7.56
N ALA A 134 3.89 20.95 -8.69
CA ALA A 134 2.69 21.62 -9.18
C ALA A 134 1.57 20.62 -9.50
N LEU A 135 1.88 19.47 -10.12
CA LEU A 135 0.89 18.40 -10.34
C LEU A 135 0.25 17.93 -9.02
N LEU A 136 1.06 17.77 -7.95
CA LEU A 136 0.56 17.41 -6.63
C LEU A 136 -0.27 18.53 -5.97
N GLN A 137 0.19 19.78 -6.05
CA GLN A 137 -0.49 20.93 -5.43
C GLN A 137 -1.84 21.24 -6.10
N HIS A 138 -1.91 21.12 -7.41
CA HIS A 138 -3.12 21.38 -8.20
C HIS A 138 -3.99 20.13 -8.40
N ASP A 139 -3.58 18.97 -7.88
CA ASP A 139 -4.30 17.69 -8.04
C ASP A 139 -4.57 17.35 -9.52
N ILE A 140 -3.57 17.61 -10.37
CA ILE A 140 -3.57 17.28 -11.80
C ILE A 140 -2.92 15.91 -11.93
N LEU A 141 -3.74 14.87 -11.97
CA LEU A 141 -3.27 13.49 -11.81
C LEU A 141 -3.16 12.78 -13.16
N PRO A 142 -1.95 12.40 -13.62
CA PRO A 142 -1.81 11.62 -14.85
C PRO A 142 -2.65 10.34 -14.83
N LEU A 143 -3.31 10.01 -15.94
CA LEU A 143 -3.96 8.70 -16.07
C LEU A 143 -2.91 7.61 -16.35
N ILE A 144 -2.32 7.08 -15.28
CA ILE A 144 -1.25 6.07 -15.33
C ILE A 144 -1.87 4.67 -15.42
N PRO A 145 -1.68 3.91 -16.51
CA PRO A 145 -2.10 2.50 -16.54
C PRO A 145 -1.28 1.67 -15.56
N ALA A 146 -1.93 0.75 -14.87
CA ALA A 146 -1.27 -0.04 -13.84
C ALA A 146 -0.44 -1.22 -14.41
N GLU A 147 -0.59 -1.58 -15.69
CA GLU A 147 0.08 -2.76 -16.32
C GLU A 147 1.12 -2.35 -17.37
N GLY A 148 2.12 -3.22 -17.55
CA GLY A 148 3.15 -3.08 -18.59
C GLY A 148 4.57 -2.84 -18.10
N SER A 149 4.80 -2.75 -16.78
CA SER A 149 6.15 -2.68 -16.20
C SER A 149 6.68 -4.07 -15.84
N VAL A 150 7.94 -4.34 -16.20
CA VAL A 150 8.71 -5.50 -15.76
C VAL A 150 9.63 -5.19 -14.56
N GLY A 151 9.67 -3.94 -14.10
CA GLY A 151 10.57 -3.50 -13.02
C GLY A 151 12.04 -3.74 -13.31
N ALA A 152 12.46 -3.49 -14.55
CA ALA A 152 13.83 -3.68 -15.06
C ALA A 152 14.60 -2.36 -14.98
N SER A 153 14.58 -1.55 -16.04
CA SER A 153 15.01 -0.14 -16.05
C SER A 153 13.96 0.77 -15.38
N GLY A 154 13.41 0.30 -14.25
CA GLY A 154 12.31 0.95 -13.55
C GLY A 154 10.93 0.72 -14.17
N ASP A 155 9.99 1.60 -13.80
CA ASP A 155 8.57 1.58 -14.17
C ASP A 155 8.30 2.42 -15.42
N LEU A 156 9.09 2.18 -16.48
CA LEU A 156 9.14 2.99 -17.72
C LEU A 156 7.76 3.25 -18.33
N THR A 157 7.00 2.20 -18.62
CA THR A 157 5.69 2.30 -19.28
C THR A 157 4.72 3.16 -18.45
N PRO A 158 4.45 2.86 -17.16
CA PRO A 158 3.68 3.75 -16.30
C PRO A 158 4.21 5.19 -16.20
N LEU A 159 5.51 5.38 -15.96
CA LEU A 159 6.09 6.71 -15.73
C LEU A 159 6.17 7.56 -17.00
N SER A 160 6.07 6.95 -18.19
CA SER A 160 5.92 7.69 -19.45
C SER A 160 4.67 8.59 -19.46
N TYR A 161 3.62 8.23 -18.72
CA TYR A 161 2.39 9.03 -18.61
C TYR A 161 2.62 10.28 -17.76
N VAL A 162 3.49 10.21 -16.76
CA VAL A 162 3.91 11.39 -15.98
C VAL A 162 4.73 12.34 -16.86
N ALA A 163 5.70 11.80 -17.60
CA ALA A 163 6.53 12.59 -18.52
C ALA A 163 5.70 13.30 -19.59
N ALA A 164 4.76 12.58 -20.22
CA ALA A 164 3.88 13.15 -21.24
C ALA A 164 2.96 14.24 -20.67
N VAL A 165 2.39 14.05 -19.47
CA VAL A 165 1.53 15.06 -18.82
C VAL A 165 2.31 16.33 -18.50
N LEU A 166 3.55 16.23 -18.02
CA LEU A 166 4.41 17.40 -17.80
C LEU A 166 4.68 18.19 -19.10
N CYS A 167 4.66 17.51 -20.25
CA CYS A 167 4.76 18.11 -21.59
C CYS A 167 3.40 18.56 -22.16
N GLY A 168 2.32 18.52 -21.39
CA GLY A 168 0.97 18.90 -21.83
C GLY A 168 0.27 17.85 -22.70
N GLU A 169 0.81 16.63 -22.79
CA GLU A 169 0.25 15.54 -23.58
C GLU A 169 -0.51 14.52 -22.72
N ARG A 170 -1.32 13.68 -23.38
CA ARG A 170 -2.21 12.69 -22.76
C ARG A 170 -3.26 13.34 -21.86
N GLU A 171 -3.82 12.55 -20.97
CA GLU A 171 -4.98 12.89 -20.17
C GLU A 171 -4.69 12.74 -18.69
N VAL A 172 -5.42 13.55 -17.93
CA VAL A 172 -5.35 13.62 -16.48
C VAL A 172 -6.74 13.44 -15.90
N MET A 173 -6.79 12.98 -14.65
CA MET A 173 -7.93 13.18 -13.77
C MET A 173 -7.74 14.53 -13.04
N HIS A 174 -8.64 15.48 -13.26
CA HIS A 174 -8.60 16.79 -12.59
C HIS A 174 -10.03 17.20 -12.22
N GLY A 175 -10.27 17.54 -10.94
CA GLY A 175 -11.62 17.84 -10.45
C GLY A 175 -12.62 16.68 -10.57
N GLY A 176 -12.14 15.44 -10.58
CA GLY A 176 -12.97 14.24 -10.75
C GLY A 176 -13.39 13.95 -12.20
N VAL A 177 -12.85 14.68 -13.18
CA VAL A 177 -13.15 14.50 -14.61
C VAL A 177 -11.88 14.19 -15.39
N ARG A 178 -11.98 13.26 -16.35
CA ARG A 178 -10.91 12.97 -17.33
C ARG A 178 -10.87 14.07 -18.38
N ARG A 179 -9.70 14.65 -18.61
CA ARG A 179 -9.52 15.71 -19.62
C ARG A 179 -8.07 15.80 -20.14
N PRO A 180 -7.83 16.51 -21.26
CA PRO A 180 -6.47 16.70 -21.78
C PRO A 180 -5.54 17.42 -20.79
N ALA A 181 -4.29 16.98 -20.71
CA ALA A 181 -3.29 17.56 -19.82
C ALA A 181 -3.03 19.05 -20.11
N ALA A 182 -2.90 19.43 -21.38
CA ALA A 182 -2.68 20.83 -21.79
C ALA A 182 -3.73 21.80 -21.22
N GLU A 183 -5.01 21.40 -21.20
CA GLU A 183 -6.07 22.24 -20.65
C GLU A 183 -5.95 22.38 -19.13
N ALA A 184 -5.72 21.27 -18.43
CA ALA A 184 -5.60 21.27 -16.96
C ALA A 184 -4.37 22.08 -16.51
N LEU A 185 -3.24 21.96 -17.21
CA LEU A 185 -2.04 22.76 -16.94
C LEU A 185 -2.31 24.26 -17.17
N ALA A 186 -2.91 24.62 -18.31
CA ALA A 186 -3.22 26.01 -18.63
C ALA A 186 -4.17 26.66 -17.60
N GLU A 187 -5.20 25.92 -17.14
CA GLU A 187 -6.11 26.37 -16.08
C GLU A 187 -5.41 26.60 -14.73
N ALA A 188 -4.38 25.82 -14.43
CA ALA A 188 -3.54 26.01 -13.24
C ALA A 188 -2.44 27.08 -13.43
N GLY A 189 -2.38 27.73 -14.59
CA GLY A 189 -1.34 28.72 -14.91
C GLY A 189 0.04 28.10 -15.17
N LEU A 190 0.10 26.81 -15.49
CA LEU A 190 1.32 26.06 -15.76
C LEU A 190 1.55 25.95 -17.27
N ALA A 191 2.78 26.24 -17.71
CA ALA A 191 3.19 26.00 -19.08
C ALA A 191 3.70 24.56 -19.25
N PRO A 192 3.36 23.87 -20.36
CA PRO A 192 3.98 22.59 -20.69
C PRO A 192 5.52 22.67 -20.72
N LEU A 193 6.18 21.69 -20.12
CA LEU A 193 7.64 21.62 -20.11
C LEU A 193 8.19 21.16 -21.46
N ARG A 194 9.31 21.77 -21.87
CA ARG A 194 10.18 21.21 -22.90
C ARG A 194 11.32 20.49 -22.21
N LEU A 195 11.25 19.16 -22.16
CA LEU A 195 12.24 18.34 -21.48
C LEU A 195 13.62 18.50 -22.11
N ARG A 196 14.63 18.65 -21.26
CA ARG A 196 16.04 18.67 -21.63
C ARG A 196 16.53 17.25 -21.93
N PRO A 197 17.69 17.09 -22.60
CA PRO A 197 18.35 15.79 -22.69
C PRO A 197 18.44 15.11 -21.31
N LYS A 198 18.27 13.79 -21.26
CA LYS A 198 18.10 12.96 -20.05
C LYS A 198 16.78 13.12 -19.28
N GLU A 199 16.11 14.27 -19.26
CA GLU A 199 14.98 14.47 -18.33
C GLU A 199 13.80 13.51 -18.56
N GLY A 200 13.48 13.20 -19.82
CA GLY A 200 12.48 12.17 -20.13
C GLY A 200 12.84 10.80 -19.53
N LEU A 201 14.10 10.39 -19.69
CA LEU A 201 14.60 9.16 -19.09
C LEU A 201 14.63 9.24 -17.57
N ALA A 202 15.05 10.36 -17.00
CA ALA A 202 15.08 10.54 -15.55
C ALA A 202 13.67 10.54 -14.93
N ILE A 203 12.61 10.93 -15.63
CA ILE A 203 11.25 10.75 -15.10
C ILE A 203 10.86 9.28 -15.10
N MET A 204 11.23 8.57 -16.16
CA MET A 204 10.74 7.22 -16.46
C MET A 204 11.56 6.10 -15.82
N ASN A 205 12.86 6.32 -15.62
CA ASN A 205 13.83 5.33 -15.20
C ASN A 205 13.95 5.33 -13.67
N GLY A 206 13.27 4.39 -13.03
CA GLY A 206 13.30 4.21 -11.58
C GLY A 206 12.11 3.42 -11.04
N THR A 207 12.08 3.18 -9.74
CA THR A 207 11.16 2.24 -9.07
C THR A 207 9.96 2.96 -8.44
N ALA A 208 9.60 4.14 -8.94
CA ALA A 208 8.66 5.02 -8.26
C ALA A 208 7.22 4.43 -8.17
N VAL A 209 6.76 3.66 -9.16
CA VAL A 209 5.41 3.08 -9.11
C VAL A 209 5.35 1.97 -8.09
N MET A 210 6.25 0.98 -8.18
CA MET A 210 6.27 -0.10 -7.20
C MET A 210 6.51 0.41 -5.77
N THR A 211 7.36 1.42 -5.59
CA THR A 211 7.67 1.98 -4.26
C THR A 211 6.50 2.77 -3.68
N ALA A 212 5.79 3.54 -4.51
CA ALA A 212 4.57 4.24 -4.10
C ALA A 212 3.48 3.26 -3.65
N LEU A 213 3.21 2.24 -4.46
CA LEU A 213 2.24 1.19 -4.12
C LEU A 213 2.66 0.43 -2.86
N ALA A 214 3.97 0.21 -2.65
CA ALA A 214 4.48 -0.41 -1.44
C ALA A 214 4.25 0.43 -0.17
N CYS A 215 4.38 1.76 -0.25
CA CYS A 215 4.05 2.65 0.86
C CYS A 215 2.56 2.53 1.25
N LEU A 216 1.67 2.53 0.27
CA LEU A 216 0.22 2.36 0.50
C LEU A 216 -0.12 0.97 1.04
N ALA A 217 0.52 -0.08 0.51
CA ALA A 217 0.34 -1.45 0.99
C ALA A 217 0.79 -1.60 2.45
N TYR A 218 1.93 -1.00 2.81
CA TYR A 218 2.45 -1.03 4.18
C TYR A 218 1.46 -0.44 5.19
N ASP A 219 0.97 0.78 4.93
CA ASP A 219 0.02 1.46 5.82
C ASP A 219 -1.26 0.64 6.04
N ARG A 220 -1.78 0.05 4.96
CA ARG A 220 -2.97 -0.82 5.03
C ARG A 220 -2.69 -2.14 5.77
N ALA A 221 -1.53 -2.77 5.53
CA ALA A 221 -1.16 -4.03 6.18
C ALA A 221 -0.94 -3.85 7.70
N ASP A 222 -0.29 -2.77 8.11
CA ASP A 222 -0.09 -2.43 9.52
C ASP A 222 -1.42 -2.20 10.26
N TYR A 223 -2.36 -1.49 9.62
CA TYR A 223 -3.71 -1.32 10.16
C TYR A 223 -4.48 -2.66 10.25
N LEU A 224 -4.40 -3.50 9.23
CA LEU A 224 -5.02 -4.83 9.22
C LEU A 224 -4.48 -5.72 10.35
N CYS A 225 -3.19 -5.64 10.66
CA CYS A 225 -2.57 -6.38 11.76
C CYS A 225 -3.24 -6.06 13.10
N ARG A 226 -3.41 -4.75 13.38
CA ARG A 226 -4.07 -4.25 14.58
C ARG A 226 -5.56 -4.64 14.59
N LEU A 227 -6.25 -4.45 13.48
CA LEU A 227 -7.68 -4.77 13.39
C LEU A 227 -7.97 -6.27 13.51
N ALA A 228 -7.14 -7.14 12.94
CA ALA A 228 -7.24 -8.58 13.12
C ALA A 228 -7.04 -9.02 14.58
N THR A 229 -6.18 -8.30 15.32
CA THR A 229 -5.99 -8.52 16.77
C THR A 229 -7.28 -8.20 17.54
N ARG A 230 -7.89 -7.03 17.30
CA ARG A 230 -9.14 -6.64 17.97
C ARG A 230 -10.30 -7.56 17.61
N LEU A 231 -10.41 -7.99 16.35
CA LEU A 231 -11.39 -8.98 15.91
C LEU A 231 -11.19 -10.34 16.56
N THR A 232 -9.94 -10.76 16.75
CA THR A 232 -9.62 -11.99 17.50
C THR A 232 -10.13 -11.90 18.94
N ALA A 233 -9.96 -10.76 19.63
CA ALA A 233 -10.50 -10.57 20.97
C ALA A 233 -12.03 -10.69 21.00
N TYR A 234 -12.75 -10.05 20.07
CA TYR A 234 -14.21 -10.23 19.97
C TYR A 234 -14.60 -11.68 19.71
N ASN A 235 -13.84 -12.42 18.91
CA ASN A 235 -14.13 -13.82 18.63
C ASN A 235 -13.87 -14.71 19.84
N VAL A 236 -12.83 -14.44 20.64
CA VAL A 236 -12.62 -15.10 21.93
C VAL A 236 -13.83 -14.85 22.84
N ILE A 237 -14.30 -13.61 22.95
CA ILE A 237 -15.50 -13.28 23.76
C ILE A 237 -16.75 -14.01 23.23
N ALA A 238 -17.05 -13.88 21.94
CA ALA A 238 -18.24 -14.47 21.33
C ALA A 238 -18.25 -16.00 21.44
N SER A 239 -17.12 -16.65 21.21
CA SER A 239 -16.97 -18.10 21.36
C SER A 239 -16.91 -18.58 22.82
N ALA A 240 -16.98 -17.68 23.82
CA ALA A 240 -16.68 -18.01 25.22
C ALA A 240 -15.34 -18.77 25.34
N GLY A 241 -14.34 -18.28 24.62
CA GLY A 241 -12.98 -18.81 24.58
C GLY A 241 -12.21 -18.47 25.84
N ASN A 242 -11.03 -19.07 25.95
CA ASN A 242 -10.12 -18.90 27.07
C ASN A 242 -9.17 -17.74 26.80
N ALA A 243 -9.38 -16.64 27.52
CA ALA A 243 -8.61 -15.41 27.39
C ALA A 243 -7.17 -15.50 27.94
N HIS A 244 -6.84 -16.56 28.67
CA HIS A 244 -5.53 -16.73 29.34
C HIS A 244 -4.53 -17.51 28.50
N HIS A 245 -4.91 -17.98 27.29
CA HIS A 245 -3.93 -18.47 26.32
C HIS A 245 -2.86 -17.43 25.96
N PHE A 246 -3.12 -16.16 26.23
CA PHE A 246 -2.25 -15.04 25.90
C PHE A 246 -1.36 -14.58 27.06
N ASP A 247 -1.20 -15.40 28.11
CA ASP A 247 -0.41 -15.10 29.31
C ASP A 247 0.99 -14.52 29.02
N GLU A 248 1.41 -13.54 29.83
CA GLU A 248 2.68 -12.85 29.65
C GLU A 248 3.89 -13.76 29.83
N VAL A 249 3.89 -14.62 30.85
CA VAL A 249 5.01 -15.53 31.15
C VAL A 249 5.13 -16.58 30.05
N LEU A 250 4.00 -17.09 29.55
CA LEU A 250 3.99 -18.03 28.44
C LEU A 250 4.61 -17.42 27.18
N PHE A 251 4.26 -16.18 26.83
CA PHE A 251 4.80 -15.52 25.64
C PHE A 251 6.25 -15.06 25.81
N ALA A 252 6.66 -14.69 27.03
CA ALA A 252 8.06 -14.40 27.34
C ALA A 252 8.97 -15.62 27.14
N ALA A 253 8.45 -16.84 27.29
CA ALA A 253 9.19 -18.08 27.03
C ALA A 253 9.46 -18.33 25.53
N LYS A 254 8.76 -17.64 24.62
CA LYS A 254 9.01 -17.65 23.17
C LYS A 254 9.03 -16.20 22.63
N PRO A 255 10.16 -15.48 22.81
CA PRO A 255 10.19 -14.01 22.80
C PRO A 255 10.29 -13.40 21.39
N HIS A 256 9.42 -13.81 20.46
CA HIS A 256 9.25 -13.07 19.20
C HIS A 256 8.55 -11.73 19.50
N PRO A 257 9.12 -10.57 19.13
CA PRO A 257 8.59 -9.27 19.53
C PRO A 257 7.15 -9.00 19.08
N GLY A 258 6.83 -9.26 17.82
CA GLY A 258 5.51 -9.09 17.23
C GLY A 258 4.50 -10.03 17.87
N GLN A 259 4.86 -11.31 18.01
CA GLN A 259 4.06 -12.28 18.74
C GLN A 259 3.73 -11.79 20.18
N THR A 260 4.71 -11.21 20.87
CA THR A 260 4.55 -10.67 22.24
C THR A 260 3.62 -9.46 22.27
N ARG A 261 3.78 -8.52 21.32
CA ARG A 261 2.91 -7.33 21.20
C ARG A 261 1.46 -7.71 20.92
N VAL A 262 1.21 -8.65 20.00
CA VAL A 262 -0.16 -9.14 19.74
C VAL A 262 -0.77 -9.78 20.98
N ALA A 263 -0.02 -10.62 21.69
CA ALA A 263 -0.52 -11.24 22.92
C ALA A 263 -0.83 -10.20 24.00
N ALA A 264 0.01 -9.18 24.17
CA ALA A 264 -0.24 -8.08 25.10
C ALA A 264 -1.53 -7.33 24.78
N ARG A 265 -1.75 -6.98 23.50
CA ARG A 265 -2.99 -6.33 23.04
C ARG A 265 -4.24 -7.19 23.25
N LEU A 266 -4.14 -8.51 23.04
CA LEU A 266 -5.24 -9.43 23.34
C LEU A 266 -5.52 -9.51 24.85
N ARG A 267 -4.48 -9.55 25.70
CA ARG A 267 -4.67 -9.52 27.16
C ARG A 267 -5.35 -8.25 27.61
N GLU A 268 -4.95 -7.10 27.07
CA GLU A 268 -5.55 -5.80 27.34
C GLU A 268 -7.03 -5.78 26.94
N ASP A 269 -7.36 -6.19 25.71
CA ASP A 269 -8.75 -6.19 25.23
C ASP A 269 -9.66 -7.18 25.99
N LEU A 270 -9.09 -8.27 26.50
CA LEU A 270 -9.81 -9.33 27.21
C LEU A 270 -9.76 -9.19 28.73
N HIS A 271 -9.02 -8.20 29.25
CA HIS A 271 -8.76 -7.97 30.69
C HIS A 271 -8.30 -9.25 31.41
N SER A 272 -7.38 -10.00 30.78
CA SER A 272 -7.05 -11.38 31.19
C SER A 272 -5.75 -11.54 31.98
N ASP A 273 -5.20 -10.45 32.51
CA ASP A 273 -3.90 -10.38 33.21
C ASP A 273 -3.81 -11.22 34.50
N ARG A 274 -4.93 -11.77 34.97
CA ARG A 274 -5.00 -12.60 36.18
C ARG A 274 -5.68 -13.93 35.89
N PRO A 275 -4.95 -14.94 35.41
CA PRO A 275 -5.51 -16.26 35.16
C PRO A 275 -5.98 -16.93 36.46
N PRO A 276 -7.15 -17.60 36.46
CA PRO A 276 -7.56 -18.42 37.58
C PRO A 276 -6.67 -19.66 37.68
N ARG A 277 -6.47 -20.16 38.90
CA ARG A 277 -5.62 -21.34 39.15
C ARG A 277 -6.08 -22.60 38.38
N ASN A 278 -7.40 -22.73 38.19
CA ASN A 278 -8.01 -23.82 37.42
C ASN A 278 -8.99 -23.22 36.41
N GLU A 279 -8.67 -23.32 35.13
CA GLU A 279 -9.56 -22.88 34.07
C GLU A 279 -10.59 -23.95 33.73
N GLN A 280 -11.82 -23.50 33.45
CA GLN A 280 -12.89 -24.41 33.04
C GLN A 280 -12.64 -25.02 31.65
N ARG A 281 -11.85 -24.35 30.79
CA ARG A 281 -11.49 -24.84 29.45
C ARG A 281 -9.99 -24.76 29.19
N LEU A 282 -9.37 -25.93 29.05
CA LEU A 282 -7.91 -26.06 28.91
C LEU A 282 -7.38 -25.55 27.56
N GLN A 283 -8.06 -25.83 26.44
CA GLN A 283 -7.55 -25.48 25.11
C GLN A 283 -8.66 -25.10 24.13
N ASP A 284 -8.46 -23.96 23.47
CA ASP A 284 -9.23 -23.57 22.29
C ASP A 284 -8.54 -24.04 21.01
N ARG A 285 -9.28 -23.98 19.90
CA ARG A 285 -8.77 -24.28 18.55
C ARG A 285 -7.70 -23.28 18.15
N TYR A 286 -6.83 -23.69 17.22
CA TYR A 286 -5.62 -22.95 16.89
C TYR A 286 -5.90 -21.58 16.27
N SER A 287 -6.99 -21.40 15.54
CA SER A 287 -7.35 -20.09 14.98
C SER A 287 -7.64 -19.04 16.05
N LEU A 288 -7.95 -19.42 17.30
CA LEU A 288 -8.01 -18.50 18.44
C LEU A 288 -6.69 -18.52 19.22
N ARG A 289 -6.29 -19.71 19.70
CA ARG A 289 -5.14 -19.85 20.61
C ARG A 289 -3.80 -19.46 19.98
N CYS A 290 -3.61 -19.74 18.69
CA CYS A 290 -2.39 -19.43 17.96
C CYS A 290 -2.47 -18.09 17.21
N ALA A 291 -3.53 -17.29 17.37
CA ALA A 291 -3.68 -16.02 16.65
C ALA A 291 -2.47 -15.08 16.82
N PRO A 292 -1.88 -14.88 18.02
CA PRO A 292 -0.64 -14.12 18.16
C PRO A 292 0.54 -14.63 17.34
N HIS A 293 0.61 -15.94 17.10
CA HIS A 293 1.70 -16.56 16.36
C HIS A 293 1.55 -16.34 14.84
N VAL A 294 0.33 -16.08 14.36
CA VAL A 294 0.04 -15.80 12.95
C VAL A 294 0.13 -14.30 12.69
N ILE A 295 -0.59 -13.50 13.48
CA ILE A 295 -0.58 -12.03 13.37
C ILE A 295 0.82 -11.48 13.67
N GLY A 296 1.49 -12.03 14.68
CA GLY A 296 2.83 -11.62 15.09
C GLY A 296 3.89 -11.80 14.01
N VAL A 297 3.72 -12.72 13.04
CA VAL A 297 4.65 -12.88 11.91
C VAL A 297 4.62 -11.66 11.00
N LEU A 298 3.43 -11.12 10.71
CA LEU A 298 3.32 -9.85 9.97
C LEU A 298 3.94 -8.72 10.80
N GLU A 299 3.62 -8.65 12.10
CA GLU A 299 4.11 -7.58 12.96
C GLU A 299 5.64 -7.60 13.15
N ASP A 300 6.27 -8.77 13.09
CA ASP A 300 7.73 -8.92 13.09
C ASP A 300 8.36 -8.65 11.72
N ALA A 301 7.63 -8.89 10.62
CA ALA A 301 8.10 -8.61 9.27
C ALA A 301 8.07 -7.10 8.96
N LEU A 302 7.05 -6.37 9.42
CA LEU A 302 6.83 -4.96 9.06
C LEU A 302 8.06 -4.05 9.31
N PRO A 303 8.81 -4.11 10.43
CA PRO A 303 10.01 -3.29 10.60
C PRO A 303 11.08 -3.51 9.51
N PHE A 304 11.31 -4.76 9.12
CA PHE A 304 12.25 -5.10 8.05
C PHE A 304 11.74 -4.65 6.67
N LEU A 305 10.45 -4.83 6.41
CA LEU A 305 9.84 -4.37 5.15
C LEU A 305 9.86 -2.85 5.03
N ARG A 306 9.62 -2.12 6.13
CA ARG A 306 9.76 -0.67 6.19
C ARG A 306 11.17 -0.24 5.80
N GLN A 307 12.19 -0.89 6.37
CA GLN A 307 13.58 -0.58 6.05
C GLN A 307 13.84 -0.68 4.54
N LEU A 308 13.35 -1.73 3.87
CA LEU A 308 13.52 -1.89 2.43
C LEU A 308 12.79 -0.78 1.65
N ILE A 309 11.53 -0.50 2.00
CA ILE A 309 10.69 0.49 1.31
C ILE A 309 11.24 1.91 1.48
N GLU A 310 11.58 2.31 2.71
CA GLU A 310 12.11 3.65 2.99
C GLU A 310 13.55 3.83 2.48
N THR A 311 14.32 2.75 2.36
CA THR A 311 15.63 2.82 1.69
C THR A 311 15.45 3.11 0.21
N GLU A 312 14.55 2.39 -0.48
CA GLU A 312 14.28 2.62 -1.90
C GLU A 312 13.65 4.00 -2.16
N LEU A 313 12.67 4.41 -1.34
CA LEU A 313 12.00 5.71 -1.43
C LEU A 313 12.99 6.89 -1.39
N ASN A 314 14.06 6.74 -0.61
CA ASN A 314 15.08 7.76 -0.42
C ASN A 314 16.37 7.48 -1.21
N SER A 315 16.30 6.64 -2.26
CA SER A 315 17.44 6.33 -3.12
C SER A 315 17.40 7.12 -4.43
N ALA A 316 18.57 7.28 -5.05
CA ALA A 316 18.67 7.68 -6.45
C ALA A 316 18.47 6.44 -7.35
N ASN A 317 17.21 6.01 -7.51
CA ASN A 317 16.82 4.93 -8.43
C ASN A 317 16.66 5.51 -9.85
N ASP A 318 17.78 5.65 -10.55
CA ASP A 318 17.89 6.18 -11.91
C ASP A 318 19.18 5.64 -12.58
N ASN A 319 19.30 5.79 -13.90
CA ASN A 319 20.52 5.56 -14.65
C ASN A 319 20.55 6.37 -15.96
N PRO A 320 21.71 6.92 -16.36
CA PRO A 320 22.92 7.03 -15.54
C PRO A 320 22.72 8.01 -14.38
N LEU A 321 23.52 7.83 -13.33
CA LEU A 321 23.62 8.83 -12.27
C LEU A 321 24.65 9.88 -12.64
N VAL A 322 24.40 11.10 -12.17
CA VAL A 322 25.22 12.28 -12.36
C VAL A 322 25.78 12.66 -11.00
N ASP A 323 27.10 12.55 -10.83
CA ASP A 323 27.82 13.00 -9.64
C ASP A 323 28.48 14.36 -9.96
N PRO A 324 27.78 15.48 -9.70
CA PRO A 324 28.30 16.82 -10.04
C PRO A 324 29.45 17.25 -9.14
N ASP A 325 29.67 16.60 -8.00
CA ASP A 325 30.76 16.95 -7.10
C ASP A 325 32.09 16.32 -7.56
N ARG A 326 32.01 15.20 -8.29
CA ARG A 326 33.18 14.54 -8.90
C ARG A 326 33.30 14.72 -10.41
N ASP A 327 32.36 15.43 -11.03
CA ASP A 327 32.24 15.55 -12.48
C ASP A 327 32.24 14.16 -13.17
N GLN A 328 31.39 13.24 -12.68
CA GLN A 328 31.30 11.87 -13.20
C GLN A 328 29.88 11.48 -13.62
N ILE A 329 29.81 10.70 -14.70
CA ILE A 329 28.62 9.94 -15.09
C ILE A 329 28.83 8.49 -14.67
N LEU A 330 27.92 7.99 -13.83
CA LEU A 330 27.97 6.65 -13.27
C LEU A 330 26.91 5.77 -13.93
N HIS A 331 27.35 4.71 -14.60
CA HIS A 331 26.47 3.72 -15.21
C HIS A 331 26.27 2.53 -14.27
N GLY A 332 25.02 2.14 -14.03
CA GLY A 332 24.69 1.04 -13.14
C GLY A 332 23.23 0.61 -13.22
N GLY A 333 22.86 -0.33 -12.35
CA GLY A 333 21.52 -0.94 -12.31
C GLY A 333 20.64 -0.46 -11.16
N HIS A 334 20.81 0.79 -10.68
CA HIS A 334 20.05 1.30 -9.52
C HIS A 334 18.53 1.40 -9.77
N PHE A 335 18.08 1.24 -11.01
CA PHE A 335 16.68 1.10 -11.37
C PHE A 335 16.06 -0.28 -11.07
N TYR A 336 16.86 -1.27 -10.63
CA TYR A 336 16.41 -2.64 -10.44
C TYR A 336 15.60 -2.81 -9.15
N GLY A 337 14.29 -3.04 -9.31
CA GLY A 337 13.30 -3.06 -8.22
C GLY A 337 13.27 -4.30 -7.31
N GLY A 338 14.37 -5.05 -7.19
CA GLY A 338 14.40 -6.34 -6.48
C GLY A 338 14.00 -6.26 -5.00
N HIS A 339 14.41 -5.20 -4.30
CA HIS A 339 14.09 -5.01 -2.87
C HIS A 339 12.60 -4.78 -2.63
N ILE A 340 11.96 -3.95 -3.47
CA ILE A 340 10.51 -3.73 -3.40
C ILE A 340 9.75 -4.98 -3.82
N ALA A 341 10.20 -5.68 -4.87
CA ALA A 341 9.59 -6.93 -5.30
C ALA A 341 9.55 -7.97 -4.15
N PHE A 342 10.68 -8.16 -3.47
CA PHE A 342 10.76 -9.03 -2.31
C PHE A 342 9.88 -8.55 -1.16
N ALA A 343 9.91 -7.24 -0.85
CA ALA A 343 9.12 -6.69 0.24
C ALA A 343 7.61 -6.95 0.04
N MET A 344 7.12 -6.77 -1.19
CA MET A 344 5.73 -6.99 -1.55
C MET A 344 5.36 -8.47 -1.63
N ASP A 345 6.23 -9.33 -2.17
CA ASP A 345 6.02 -10.78 -2.18
C ASP A 345 5.99 -11.37 -0.76
N ALA A 346 6.78 -10.84 0.17
CA ALA A 346 6.77 -11.23 1.58
C ALA A 346 5.51 -10.70 2.30
N MET A 347 5.17 -9.41 2.11
CA MET A 347 4.00 -8.79 2.73
C MET A 347 2.70 -9.47 2.32
N LYS A 348 2.51 -9.74 1.02
CA LYS A 348 1.29 -10.37 0.52
C LYS A 348 1.07 -11.77 1.12
N ASN A 349 2.14 -12.54 1.32
CA ASN A 349 2.06 -13.84 1.99
C ASN A 349 1.61 -13.71 3.45
N ALA A 350 2.23 -12.80 4.20
CA ALA A 350 1.90 -12.58 5.61
C ALA A 350 0.47 -12.04 5.80
N VAL A 351 0.01 -11.13 4.94
CA VAL A 351 -1.37 -10.60 4.96
C VAL A 351 -2.38 -11.70 4.60
N ALA A 352 -2.10 -12.56 3.62
CA ALA A 352 -3.00 -13.67 3.26
C ALA A 352 -3.22 -14.65 4.44
N ASN A 353 -2.23 -14.83 5.31
CA ASN A 353 -2.39 -15.60 6.55
C ASN A 353 -3.35 -14.94 7.54
N LEU A 354 -3.49 -13.61 7.55
CA LEU A 354 -4.52 -12.94 8.35
C LEU A 354 -5.92 -13.27 7.83
N ALA A 355 -6.12 -13.27 6.51
CA ALA A 355 -7.39 -13.65 5.90
C ALA A 355 -7.76 -15.10 6.28
N ASP A 356 -6.81 -16.04 6.14
CA ASP A 356 -7.03 -17.45 6.53
C ASP A 356 -7.35 -17.59 8.02
N LEU A 357 -6.61 -16.90 8.90
CA LEU A 357 -6.86 -16.91 10.33
C LEU A 357 -8.31 -16.48 10.65
N LEU A 358 -8.75 -15.36 10.08
CA LEU A 358 -10.07 -14.79 10.31
C LEU A 358 -11.20 -15.65 9.71
N ASP A 359 -10.99 -16.24 8.52
CA ASP A 359 -11.91 -17.22 7.91
C ASP A 359 -12.07 -18.46 8.82
N ARG A 360 -10.97 -18.98 9.36
CA ARG A 360 -11.01 -20.08 10.34
C ARG A 360 -11.71 -19.66 11.64
N GLN A 361 -11.55 -18.43 12.11
CA GLN A 361 -12.28 -17.94 13.29
C GLN A 361 -13.79 -17.80 13.03
N LEU A 362 -14.19 -17.30 11.86
CA LEU A 362 -15.60 -17.25 11.46
C LEU A 362 -16.23 -18.63 11.43
N ALA A 363 -15.52 -19.63 10.88
CA ALA A 363 -15.97 -21.01 10.83
C ALA A 363 -16.26 -21.60 12.22
N LEU A 364 -15.51 -21.19 13.26
CA LEU A 364 -15.79 -21.60 14.64
C LEU A 364 -17.06 -20.94 15.20
N LEU A 365 -17.30 -19.67 14.89
CA LEU A 365 -18.45 -18.93 15.39
C LEU A 365 -19.79 -19.42 14.83
N VAL A 366 -19.82 -19.74 13.54
CA VAL A 366 -21.06 -20.15 12.85
C VAL A 366 -21.47 -21.60 13.13
N ASP A 367 -20.57 -22.41 13.68
CA ASP A 367 -20.80 -23.83 13.92
C ASP A 367 -21.10 -24.12 15.40
N THR A 368 -22.28 -24.68 15.67
CA THR A 368 -22.75 -25.00 17.03
C THR A 368 -21.88 -26.01 17.77
N ARG A 369 -21.06 -26.79 17.04
CA ARG A 369 -20.08 -27.71 17.63
C ARG A 369 -18.92 -26.98 18.31
N PHE A 370 -18.66 -25.73 17.94
CA PHE A 370 -17.48 -24.98 18.38
C PHE A 370 -17.80 -23.62 18.99
N ASN A 371 -19.00 -23.08 18.77
CA ASN A 371 -19.36 -21.73 19.23
C ASN A 371 -19.90 -21.66 20.67
N HIS A 372 -20.01 -22.81 21.35
CA HIS A 372 -20.40 -22.92 22.77
C HIS A 372 -21.74 -22.27 23.12
N GLY A 373 -22.79 -22.72 22.43
CA GLY A 373 -24.17 -22.35 22.75
C GLY A 373 -24.69 -21.12 22.01
N LEU A 374 -23.93 -20.58 21.05
CA LEU A 374 -24.50 -19.60 20.13
C LEU A 374 -25.38 -20.29 19.07
N PRO A 375 -26.39 -19.61 18.53
CA PRO A 375 -27.20 -20.13 17.43
C PRO A 375 -26.36 -20.50 16.20
N SER A 376 -26.84 -21.49 15.44
CA SER A 376 -26.22 -21.86 14.16
C SER A 376 -26.15 -20.66 13.22
N ASN A 377 -25.01 -20.50 12.55
CA ASN A 377 -24.72 -19.38 11.64
C ASN A 377 -24.92 -18.00 12.26
N LEU A 378 -24.84 -17.89 13.60
CA LEU A 378 -25.11 -16.66 14.35
C LEU A 378 -26.47 -16.04 14.00
N SER A 379 -27.49 -16.85 13.67
CA SER A 379 -28.83 -16.32 13.42
C SER A 379 -29.47 -15.79 14.70
N GLY A 380 -30.00 -14.56 14.67
CA GLY A 380 -30.69 -13.95 15.81
C GLY A 380 -32.16 -14.34 15.93
N VAL A 381 -32.70 -15.06 14.95
CA VAL A 381 -34.10 -15.47 14.89
C VAL A 381 -34.43 -16.50 15.99
N THR A 382 -35.66 -16.46 16.48
CA THR A 382 -36.20 -17.51 17.36
C THR A 382 -37.61 -17.91 16.90
N GLY A 383 -38.11 -19.05 17.41
CA GLY A 383 -39.45 -19.52 17.09
C GLY A 383 -39.62 -20.04 15.65
N PRO A 384 -40.86 -20.11 15.13
CA PRO A 384 -41.16 -20.80 13.86
C PRO A 384 -40.43 -20.22 12.63
N ARG A 385 -40.11 -18.92 12.64
CA ARG A 385 -39.40 -18.26 11.53
C ARG A 385 -37.94 -18.72 11.41
N ALA A 386 -37.39 -19.39 12.42
CA ALA A 386 -36.04 -19.91 12.37
C ALA A 386 -35.79 -20.91 11.22
N ALA A 387 -36.84 -21.62 10.78
CA ALA A 387 -36.73 -22.59 9.68
C ALA A 387 -36.40 -21.94 8.32
N ILE A 388 -36.71 -20.66 8.14
CA ILE A 388 -36.55 -19.92 6.86
C ILE A 388 -35.46 -18.85 6.92
N ASN A 389 -34.70 -18.79 8.02
CA ASN A 389 -33.61 -17.84 8.20
C ASN A 389 -32.29 -18.59 8.40
N HIS A 390 -31.21 -18.08 7.83
CA HIS A 390 -29.91 -18.74 7.75
C HIS A 390 -28.76 -17.90 8.32
N GLY A 391 -29.03 -16.69 8.78
CA GLY A 391 -28.06 -15.83 9.45
C GLY A 391 -26.86 -15.52 8.55
N LEU A 392 -25.65 -15.73 9.05
CA LEU A 392 -24.40 -15.39 8.35
C LEU A 392 -23.89 -16.49 7.42
N LYS A 393 -24.69 -17.50 7.09
CA LYS A 393 -24.27 -18.64 6.26
C LYS A 393 -23.69 -18.21 4.91
N ALA A 394 -24.40 -17.33 4.19
CA ALA A 394 -23.93 -16.83 2.89
C ALA A 394 -22.69 -15.93 3.03
N LEU A 395 -22.60 -15.17 4.13
CA LEU A 395 -21.42 -14.35 4.42
C LEU A 395 -20.16 -15.21 4.62
N GLN A 396 -20.30 -16.35 5.32
CA GLN A 396 -19.20 -17.31 5.47
C GLN A 396 -18.71 -17.81 4.11
N ILE A 397 -19.61 -18.12 3.17
CA ILE A 397 -19.25 -18.58 1.81
C ILE A 397 -18.41 -17.50 1.11
N SER A 398 -18.82 -16.23 1.19
CA SER A 398 -18.07 -15.12 0.63
C SER A 398 -16.69 -14.97 1.27
N VAL A 399 -16.59 -15.05 2.60
CA VAL A 399 -15.31 -15.01 3.33
C VAL A 399 -14.36 -16.11 2.89
N SER A 400 -14.86 -17.35 2.78
CA SER A 400 -14.06 -18.47 2.27
C SER A 400 -13.59 -18.26 0.83
N ALA A 401 -14.42 -17.68 -0.04
CA ALA A 401 -14.05 -17.38 -1.41
C ALA A 401 -12.97 -16.29 -1.51
N TRP A 402 -13.14 -15.17 -0.80
CA TRP A 402 -12.15 -14.08 -0.79
C TRP A 402 -10.81 -14.53 -0.20
N THR A 403 -10.86 -15.34 0.86
CA THR A 403 -9.67 -15.93 1.49
C THR A 403 -8.95 -16.85 0.52
N ALA A 404 -9.67 -17.76 -0.15
CA ALA A 404 -9.07 -18.65 -1.14
C ALA A 404 -8.43 -17.89 -2.31
N GLU A 405 -9.06 -16.81 -2.78
CA GLU A 405 -8.49 -15.94 -3.81
C GLU A 405 -7.22 -15.23 -3.32
N ALA A 406 -7.20 -14.71 -2.09
CA ALA A 406 -6.04 -14.06 -1.49
C ALA A 406 -4.86 -15.04 -1.37
N LEU A 407 -5.10 -16.25 -0.87
CA LEU A 407 -4.11 -17.31 -0.74
C LEU A 407 -3.57 -17.77 -2.10
N LYS A 408 -4.44 -17.90 -3.11
CA LYS A 408 -4.03 -18.25 -4.47
C LYS A 408 -3.05 -17.23 -5.06
N GLN A 409 -3.17 -15.96 -4.69
CA GLN A 409 -2.37 -14.85 -5.23
C GLN A 409 -1.02 -14.66 -4.52
N THR A 410 -0.61 -15.57 -3.62
CA THR A 410 0.68 -15.45 -2.91
C THR A 410 1.89 -15.97 -3.68
N MET A 411 1.73 -16.40 -4.94
CA MET A 411 2.87 -16.82 -5.76
C MET A 411 3.83 -15.63 -5.97
N PRO A 412 5.12 -15.71 -5.59
CA PRO A 412 6.04 -14.59 -5.69
C PRO A 412 6.25 -14.15 -7.15
N ALA A 413 6.06 -12.87 -7.46
CA ALA A 413 6.27 -12.35 -8.81
C ALA A 413 7.76 -12.26 -9.17
N SER A 414 8.61 -12.05 -8.16
CA SER A 414 10.07 -11.89 -8.30
C SER A 414 10.80 -13.05 -9.00
N VAL A 415 10.23 -14.26 -9.00
CA VAL A 415 10.82 -15.44 -9.68
C VAL A 415 10.41 -15.55 -11.16
N PHE A 416 9.53 -14.67 -11.65
CA PHE A 416 9.02 -14.71 -13.02
C PHE A 416 9.77 -13.79 -13.99
N SER A 417 11.03 -13.45 -13.71
CA SER A 417 11.86 -12.69 -14.64
C SER A 417 11.74 -13.24 -16.07
N ARG A 418 11.46 -12.35 -17.03
CA ARG A 418 11.38 -12.67 -18.45
C ARG A 418 12.33 -11.75 -19.20
N SER A 419 13.17 -12.34 -20.03
CA SER A 419 14.00 -11.59 -20.94
C SER A 419 13.13 -10.83 -21.93
N THR A 420 13.38 -9.53 -22.08
CA THR A 420 12.65 -8.64 -22.99
C THR A 420 13.61 -7.62 -23.61
N GLU A 421 13.09 -6.73 -24.45
CA GLU A 421 13.84 -5.63 -25.05
C GLU A 421 15.13 -6.13 -25.71
N CYS A 422 14.98 -7.03 -26.69
CA CYS A 422 16.08 -7.64 -27.44
C CYS A 422 17.16 -8.32 -26.60
N HIS A 423 16.81 -8.85 -25.41
CA HIS A 423 17.74 -9.43 -24.42
C HIS A 423 18.62 -8.42 -23.68
N ASN A 424 18.49 -7.11 -23.92
CA ASN A 424 19.15 -6.12 -23.07
C ASN A 424 18.52 -6.08 -21.66
N GLN A 425 17.21 -6.36 -21.55
CA GLN A 425 16.54 -6.59 -20.26
C GLN A 425 16.36 -8.09 -20.02
N ASP A 426 17.46 -8.83 -19.89
CA ASP A 426 17.46 -10.28 -19.66
C ASP A 426 17.05 -10.68 -18.23
N LYS A 427 17.34 -9.83 -17.24
CA LYS A 427 17.00 -10.01 -15.84
C LYS A 427 16.23 -8.82 -15.28
N VAL A 428 15.01 -9.08 -14.80
CA VAL A 428 14.06 -8.06 -14.34
C VAL A 428 13.47 -8.45 -12.99
N SER A 429 12.93 -7.48 -12.22
CA SER A 429 12.46 -7.74 -10.85
C SER A 429 10.98 -8.15 -10.75
N MET A 430 10.15 -7.73 -11.69
CA MET A 430 8.68 -7.81 -11.61
C MET A 430 8.07 -7.04 -10.42
N GLY A 431 8.77 -6.04 -9.88
CA GLY A 431 8.38 -5.33 -8.65
C GLY A 431 6.99 -4.67 -8.70
N THR A 432 6.60 -4.07 -9.83
CA THR A 432 5.26 -3.48 -9.98
C THR A 432 4.14 -4.53 -9.99
N ILE A 433 4.40 -5.74 -10.51
CA ILE A 433 3.46 -6.86 -10.42
C ILE A 433 3.34 -7.31 -8.95
N ALA A 434 4.48 -7.47 -8.25
CA ALA A 434 4.48 -7.84 -6.83
C ALA A 434 3.70 -6.84 -5.97
N ALA A 435 3.90 -5.53 -6.18
CA ALA A 435 3.20 -4.48 -5.45
C ALA A 435 1.68 -4.49 -5.69
N ARG A 436 1.26 -4.67 -6.94
CA ARG A 436 -0.15 -4.82 -7.30
C ARG A 436 -0.78 -6.07 -6.70
N ASP A 437 -0.09 -7.21 -6.75
CA ASP A 437 -0.55 -8.45 -6.15
C ASP A 437 -0.73 -8.29 -4.63
N CYS A 438 0.22 -7.62 -3.98
CA CYS A 438 0.13 -7.31 -2.56
C CYS A 438 -1.10 -6.46 -2.23
N LEU A 439 -1.34 -5.38 -2.99
CA LEU A 439 -2.54 -4.56 -2.82
C LEU A 439 -3.82 -5.36 -3.04
N ARG A 440 -3.85 -6.27 -4.02
CA ARG A 440 -5.01 -7.13 -4.27
C ARG A 440 -5.27 -8.10 -3.11
N VAL A 441 -4.22 -8.71 -2.55
CA VAL A 441 -4.34 -9.56 -1.36
C VAL A 441 -4.83 -8.75 -0.15
N ILE A 442 -4.34 -7.53 0.02
CA ILE A 442 -4.83 -6.60 1.05
C ILE A 442 -6.31 -6.30 0.85
N GLU A 443 -6.76 -5.96 -0.36
CA GLU A 443 -8.18 -5.70 -0.65
C GLU A 443 -9.09 -6.89 -0.32
N LEU A 444 -8.69 -8.11 -0.69
CA LEU A 444 -9.42 -9.33 -0.36
C LEU A 444 -9.45 -9.56 1.16
N THR A 445 -8.35 -9.27 1.84
CA THR A 445 -8.27 -9.37 3.30
C THR A 445 -9.13 -8.33 3.99
N GLU A 446 -9.21 -7.10 3.47
CA GLU A 446 -10.13 -6.07 3.97
C GLU A 446 -11.61 -6.48 3.82
N GLN A 447 -11.96 -7.21 2.75
CA GLN A 447 -13.31 -7.78 2.59
C GLN A 447 -13.61 -8.84 3.66
N VAL A 448 -12.64 -9.71 3.96
CA VAL A 448 -12.73 -10.67 5.08
C VAL A 448 -12.89 -9.92 6.40
N VAL A 449 -12.07 -8.91 6.67
CA VAL A 449 -12.18 -8.06 7.86
C VAL A 449 -13.53 -7.37 7.97
N ALA A 450 -14.07 -6.81 6.88
CA ALA A 450 -15.39 -6.19 6.86
C ALA A 450 -16.50 -7.17 7.24
N ALA A 451 -16.44 -8.40 6.72
CA ALA A 451 -17.36 -9.47 7.13
C ALA A 451 -17.17 -9.87 8.60
N MET A 452 -15.93 -9.89 9.08
CA MET A 452 -15.63 -10.18 10.49
C MET A 452 -16.13 -9.10 11.44
N LEU A 453 -16.20 -7.84 11.02
CA LEU A 453 -16.81 -6.77 11.83
C LEU A 453 -18.32 -7.02 12.04
N ILE A 454 -19.03 -7.49 11.00
CA ILE A 454 -20.42 -7.93 11.12
C ILE A 454 -20.52 -9.13 12.08
N ALA A 455 -19.65 -10.14 11.89
CA ALA A 455 -19.65 -11.34 12.72
C ALA A 455 -19.31 -11.05 14.19
N ALA A 456 -18.37 -10.16 14.47
CA ALA A 456 -17.99 -9.73 15.81
C ALA A 456 -19.18 -9.05 16.50
N ARG A 457 -19.79 -8.06 15.84
CA ARG A 457 -20.99 -7.37 16.34
C ARG A 457 -22.13 -8.35 16.61
N GLN A 458 -22.40 -9.29 15.69
CA GLN A 458 -23.47 -10.28 15.83
C GLN A 458 -23.16 -11.26 16.97
N GLY A 459 -21.99 -11.89 16.94
CA GLY A 459 -21.58 -12.96 17.86
C GLY A 459 -21.47 -12.49 19.30
N VAL A 460 -20.90 -11.30 19.52
CA VAL A 460 -20.81 -10.72 20.86
C VAL A 460 -22.20 -10.41 21.43
N THR A 461 -23.08 -9.80 20.63
CA THR A 461 -24.45 -9.48 21.08
C THR A 461 -25.22 -10.76 21.44
N LEU A 462 -25.11 -11.80 20.61
CA LEU A 462 -25.76 -13.09 20.89
C LEU A 462 -25.17 -13.77 22.13
N ARG A 463 -23.85 -13.64 22.36
CA ARG A 463 -23.22 -14.13 23.58
C ARG A 463 -23.75 -13.42 24.82
N GLN A 464 -23.85 -12.09 24.79
CA GLN A 464 -24.43 -11.32 25.91
C GLN A 464 -25.90 -11.69 26.16
N ARG A 465 -26.68 -12.00 25.11
CA ARG A 465 -28.05 -12.53 25.26
C ARG A 465 -28.06 -13.93 25.89
N ALA A 466 -27.15 -14.81 25.51
CA ALA A 466 -27.07 -16.19 26.01
C ALA A 466 -26.44 -16.29 27.41
N THR A 467 -25.55 -15.36 27.75
CA THR A 467 -24.79 -15.32 29.00
C THR A 467 -24.68 -13.85 29.45
N PRO A 468 -25.68 -13.32 30.17
CA PRO A 468 -25.76 -11.91 30.57
C PRO A 468 -24.57 -11.41 31.39
N GLU A 469 -23.81 -12.32 32.00
CA GLU A 469 -22.59 -12.02 32.74
C GLU A 469 -21.38 -11.73 31.83
N THR A 470 -21.50 -11.95 30.51
CA THR A 470 -20.42 -11.65 29.55
C THR A 470 -20.17 -10.16 29.50
N ARG A 471 -19.01 -9.73 29.99
CA ARG A 471 -18.58 -8.34 29.99
C ARG A 471 -17.55 -8.08 28.90
N ILE A 472 -17.56 -6.84 28.43
CA ILE A 472 -16.51 -6.25 27.61
C ILE A 472 -16.15 -4.94 28.29
N GLU A 473 -14.86 -4.66 28.39
CA GLU A 473 -14.34 -3.52 29.12
C GLU A 473 -13.26 -2.81 28.28
N GLY A 474 -13.01 -1.53 28.55
CA GLY A 474 -11.99 -0.75 27.86
C GLY A 474 -12.32 -0.43 26.39
N ALA A 475 -11.28 -0.23 25.58
CA ALA A 475 -11.38 0.22 24.19
C ALA A 475 -12.28 -0.65 23.27
N PRO A 476 -12.41 -1.99 23.45
CA PRO A 476 -13.35 -2.78 22.66
C PRO A 476 -14.82 -2.36 22.83
N VAL A 477 -15.22 -1.75 23.95
CA VAL A 477 -16.60 -1.30 24.16
C VAL A 477 -17.00 -0.23 23.16
N GLU A 478 -16.13 0.75 22.94
CA GLU A 478 -16.41 1.91 22.07
C GLU A 478 -16.56 1.49 20.61
N MET A 479 -15.65 0.62 20.14
CA MET A 479 -15.72 0.10 18.78
C MET A 479 -16.97 -0.79 18.59
N LEU A 480 -17.33 -1.63 19.56
CA LEU A 480 -18.55 -2.43 19.48
C LEU A 480 -19.82 -1.56 19.47
N ALA A 481 -19.84 -0.47 20.26
CA ALA A 481 -20.94 0.49 20.25
C ALA A 481 -21.07 1.18 18.89
N ASP A 482 -19.95 1.60 18.29
CA ASP A 482 -19.91 2.18 16.95
C ASP A 482 -20.43 1.19 15.88
N LEU A 483 -20.01 -0.09 15.94
CA LEU A 483 -20.52 -1.13 15.05
C LEU A 483 -22.02 -1.39 15.26
N SER A 484 -22.48 -1.39 16.51
CA SER A 484 -23.89 -1.63 16.85
C SER A 484 -24.81 -0.52 16.36
N ALA A 485 -24.32 0.73 16.32
CA ALA A 485 -25.04 1.87 15.79
C ALA A 485 -25.19 1.84 14.25
N ARG A 486 -24.30 1.13 13.54
CA ARG A 486 -24.25 1.09 12.06
C ARG A 486 -24.86 -0.19 11.49
N ILE A 487 -24.63 -1.31 12.15
CA ILE A 487 -25.00 -2.63 11.67
C ILE A 487 -26.20 -3.10 12.49
N ALA A 488 -27.35 -3.25 11.85
CA ALA A 488 -28.51 -3.86 12.48
C ALA A 488 -28.23 -5.34 12.79
N LEU A 489 -28.67 -5.83 13.96
CA LEU A 489 -28.56 -7.24 14.30
C LEU A 489 -29.32 -8.06 13.26
N VAL A 490 -28.73 -9.16 12.79
CA VAL A 490 -29.38 -10.07 11.86
C VAL A 490 -30.34 -10.96 12.66
N GLU A 491 -31.52 -10.43 12.98
CA GLU A 491 -32.62 -11.18 13.59
C GLU A 491 -33.39 -12.00 12.55
N GLU A 492 -33.52 -11.46 11.35
CA GLU A 492 -33.97 -12.20 10.16
C GLU A 492 -33.01 -11.92 9.00
N ASP A 493 -32.99 -12.80 8.01
CA ASP A 493 -32.14 -12.72 6.84
C ASP A 493 -32.41 -11.42 6.10
N ARG A 494 -31.33 -10.68 5.84
CA ARG A 494 -31.33 -9.45 5.07
C ARG A 494 -30.08 -9.37 4.21
N ALA A 495 -30.13 -8.55 3.17
CA ALA A 495 -28.95 -8.24 2.40
C ALA A 495 -27.90 -7.52 3.28
N LEU A 496 -26.64 -7.92 3.13
CA LEU A 496 -25.49 -7.38 3.87
C LEU A 496 -24.51 -6.62 2.96
N ASP A 497 -24.80 -6.51 1.66
CA ASP A 497 -23.90 -5.91 0.68
C ASP A 497 -23.73 -4.39 0.87
N HIS A 498 -24.73 -3.70 1.41
CA HIS A 498 -24.60 -2.30 1.81
C HIS A 498 -23.64 -2.15 2.99
N ASP A 499 -23.85 -2.93 4.06
CA ASP A 499 -23.00 -2.92 5.26
C ASP A 499 -21.55 -3.24 4.90
N LEU A 500 -21.33 -4.26 4.07
CA LEU A 500 -19.99 -4.66 3.62
C LEU A 500 -19.28 -3.55 2.85
N ARG A 501 -19.97 -2.84 1.95
CA ARG A 501 -19.37 -1.73 1.20
C ARG A 501 -19.02 -0.56 2.12
N GLN A 502 -19.90 -0.24 3.06
CA GLN A 502 -19.65 0.82 4.04
C GLN A 502 -18.44 0.46 4.92
N LEU A 503 -18.43 -0.74 5.50
CA LEU A 503 -17.35 -1.21 6.38
C LEU A 503 -16.02 -1.32 5.64
N LEU A 504 -16.02 -1.71 4.36
CA LEU A 504 -14.81 -1.69 3.54
C LEU A 504 -14.24 -0.26 3.40
N GLY A 505 -15.12 0.73 3.21
CA GLY A 505 -14.74 2.14 3.25
C GLY A 505 -14.18 2.57 4.60
N ASP A 506 -14.84 2.18 5.69
CA ASP A 506 -14.42 2.48 7.07
C ASP A 506 -13.05 1.86 7.41
N VAL A 507 -12.79 0.62 6.98
CA VAL A 507 -11.49 -0.06 7.13
C VAL A 507 -10.40 0.71 6.38
N ARG A 508 -10.64 1.08 5.12
CA ARG A 508 -9.67 1.82 4.29
C ARG A 508 -9.41 3.24 4.79
N ALA A 509 -10.41 3.85 5.41
CA ALA A 509 -10.30 5.15 6.07
C ALA A 509 -9.65 5.06 7.47
N GLN A 510 -9.25 3.85 7.90
CA GLN A 510 -8.70 3.58 9.23
C GLN A 510 -9.56 4.15 10.36
N ARG A 511 -10.89 3.95 10.26
CA ARG A 511 -11.90 4.57 11.12
C ARG A 511 -11.65 4.43 12.63
N TRP A 512 -11.09 3.29 13.05
CA TRP A 512 -10.91 2.98 14.47
C TRP A 512 -9.45 3.19 14.86
N SER A 513 -9.21 4.02 15.88
CA SER A 513 -7.90 4.09 16.54
C SER A 513 -7.69 2.80 17.34
N LEU A 514 -6.72 1.99 16.92
CA LEU A 514 -6.46 0.67 17.47
C LEU A 514 -5.04 0.64 18.04
N TYR A 515 -4.95 0.48 19.37
CA TYR A 515 -3.72 0.38 20.15
C TYR A 515 -2.76 1.55 19.88
N GLU A 516 -2.59 2.43 20.87
CA GLU A 516 -1.64 3.54 20.72
C GLU A 516 -0.24 2.99 20.35
N SER A 517 0.35 3.57 19.30
CA SER A 517 1.60 3.14 18.69
C SER A 517 2.82 3.56 19.49
#